data_AF-S8B0G9-F1
#
_entry.id   AF-S8B0G9-F1
#
_cell.length_a   1.000
_cell.length_b   1.000
_cell.length_c   1.000
_cell.angle_alpha   90.00
_cell.angle_beta   90.00
_cell.angle_gamma   90.00
#
_symmetry.space_group_name_H-M   'P 1'
#
loop_
_entity.id
_entity.type
_entity.pdbx_description
1 polymer ?
#
loop_
_entity_poly.entity_id
_entity_poly.type
_entity_poly.pdbx_seq_one_letter_code
_entity_poly.pdbx_strand_id
1 'polypeptide(L)'
;MVDMETSLLSPPSEANSVVPLNAAIRTSPIHPDLPEIQVPGGSLDAHTYHPVTCQPLEFENFGTELEQLRLELPTPEAALRAQQQAAQEARTLIQEAEKKREQVQKAIDKKIKERDTEMKVLSKYQEVKASDIPA
;
A
#
# COMPACT_ATOMS: atom_id res chain seq x y z
N MET A 1 -50.26 3.70 19.87
CA MET A 1 -49.07 4.54 19.69
C MET A 1 -48.27 4.42 20.97
N VAL A 2 -47.18 3.66 20.94
CA VAL A 2 -46.26 3.54 22.08
C VAL A 2 -44.89 3.76 21.47
N ASP A 3 -44.39 4.98 21.57
CA ASP A 3 -43.05 5.33 21.12
C ASP A 3 -42.05 4.75 22.10
N MET A 4 -41.24 3.82 21.62
CA MET A 4 -40.19 3.15 22.38
C MET A 4 -38.88 3.88 22.10
N GLU A 5 -38.56 4.88 22.92
CA GLU A 5 -37.24 5.52 22.94
C GLU A 5 -36.20 4.52 23.47
N THR A 6 -35.56 3.79 22.56
CA THR A 6 -34.32 3.07 22.84
C THR A 6 -33.17 4.08 22.90
N SER A 7 -32.81 4.52 24.10
CA SER A 7 -31.51 5.16 24.36
C SER A 7 -30.39 4.24 23.86
N LEU A 8 -29.67 4.69 22.84
CA LEU A 8 -28.42 4.07 22.40
C LEU A 8 -27.36 4.28 23.48
N LEU A 9 -27.15 3.30 24.36
CA LEU A 9 -25.99 3.27 25.25
C LEU A 9 -24.72 3.16 24.39
N SER A 10 -23.91 4.22 24.40
CA SER A 10 -22.52 4.12 23.98
C SER A 10 -21.77 3.15 24.90
N PRO A 11 -20.77 2.39 24.41
CA PRO A 11 -20.02 1.48 25.25
C PRO A 11 -19.24 2.27 26.33
N PRO A 12 -19.06 1.71 27.53
CA PRO A 12 -18.31 2.37 28.59
C PRO A 12 -16.85 2.46 28.15
N SER A 13 -16.37 3.68 27.94
CA SER A 13 -14.94 3.96 27.83
C SER A 13 -14.35 3.89 29.23
N GLU A 14 -14.12 2.67 29.74
CA GLU A 14 -13.39 2.49 30.99
C GLU A 14 -11.94 2.97 30.84
N ALA A 15 -11.45 3.58 31.91
CA ALA A 15 -10.14 4.23 31.98
C ALA A 15 -9.04 3.31 31.44
N ASN A 16 -8.25 3.85 30.48
CA ASN A 16 -7.09 3.21 29.88
C ASN A 16 -5.99 2.95 30.93
N SER A 17 -6.15 1.93 31.77
CA SER A 17 -4.99 1.30 32.40
C SER A 17 -4.21 0.60 31.30
N VAL A 18 -2.93 0.93 31.16
CA VAL A 18 -2.06 0.29 30.16
C VAL A 18 -1.93 -1.17 30.55
N VAL A 19 -2.76 -2.02 29.95
CA VAL A 19 -2.70 -3.46 30.13
C VAL A 19 -1.31 -3.91 29.65
N PRO A 20 -0.51 -4.61 30.48
CA PRO A 20 0.80 -5.12 30.07
C PRO A 20 0.66 -6.04 28.85
N LEU A 21 1.64 -6.05 27.96
CA LEU A 21 1.64 -6.94 26.78
C LEU A 21 1.51 -8.44 27.16
N ASN A 22 1.99 -8.80 28.35
CA ASN A 22 1.96 -10.17 28.87
C ASN A 22 0.68 -10.50 29.66
N ALA A 23 -0.32 -9.61 29.70
CA ALA A 23 -1.57 -9.86 30.41
C ALA A 23 -2.41 -10.91 29.69
N ALA A 24 -3.00 -11.84 30.45
CA ALA A 24 -3.79 -12.95 29.90
C ALA A 24 -4.91 -12.51 28.94
N ILE A 25 -5.48 -11.31 29.16
CA ILE A 25 -6.53 -10.74 28.30
C ILE A 25 -6.04 -10.36 26.89
N ARG A 26 -4.73 -10.19 26.71
CA ARG A 26 -4.10 -9.91 25.40
C ARG A 26 -3.58 -11.18 24.72
N THR A 27 -3.44 -12.28 25.47
CA THR A 27 -2.95 -13.56 24.95
C THR A 27 -4.08 -14.54 24.63
N SER A 28 -5.30 -14.32 25.16
CA SER A 28 -6.47 -15.12 24.80
C SER A 28 -7.05 -14.68 23.43
N PRO A 29 -7.30 -15.61 22.49
CA PRO A 29 -8.00 -15.30 21.25
C PRO A 29 -9.35 -14.66 21.50
N ILE A 30 -9.70 -13.64 20.72
CA ILE A 30 -11.01 -12.97 20.82
C ILE A 30 -12.17 -13.85 20.31
N HIS A 31 -11.87 -14.93 19.59
CA HIS A 31 -12.84 -15.88 19.05
C HIS A 31 -12.23 -17.29 18.98
N PRO A 32 -12.99 -18.36 19.26
CA PRO A 32 -12.49 -19.74 19.23
C PRO A 32 -11.96 -20.18 17.87
N ASP A 33 -12.49 -19.63 16.78
CA ASP A 33 -12.04 -19.95 15.41
C ASP A 33 -10.79 -19.18 14.97
N LEU A 34 -10.31 -18.22 15.77
CA LEU A 34 -9.10 -17.48 15.43
C LEU A 34 -7.85 -18.27 15.88
N PRO A 35 -6.83 -18.37 15.02
CA PRO A 35 -5.59 -19.03 15.37
C PRO A 35 -4.89 -18.30 16.52
N GLU A 36 -4.43 -19.06 17.50
CA GLU A 36 -3.62 -18.54 18.60
C GLU A 36 -2.19 -18.32 18.11
N ILE A 37 -1.84 -17.07 17.82
CA ILE A 37 -0.48 -16.69 17.41
C ILE A 37 0.26 -16.19 18.65
N GLN A 38 1.07 -17.06 19.24
CA GLN A 38 1.93 -16.68 20.37
C GLN A 38 3.25 -16.11 19.86
N VAL A 39 3.53 -14.85 20.19
CA VAL A 39 4.87 -14.29 20.02
C VAL A 39 5.74 -14.88 21.14
N PRO A 40 6.81 -15.62 20.83
CA PRO A 40 7.74 -16.11 21.84
C PRO A 40 8.25 -14.95 22.69
N GLY A 41 8.27 -15.12 24.02
CA GLY A 41 8.57 -14.03 24.97
C GLY A 41 10.02 -13.49 24.96
N GLY A 42 10.86 -13.95 24.03
CA GLY A 42 12.25 -13.52 23.87
C GLY A 42 12.46 -12.74 22.58
N SER A 43 13.63 -12.10 22.44
CA SER A 43 14.05 -11.51 21.17
C SER A 43 14.15 -12.61 20.11
N LEU A 44 13.30 -12.56 19.09
CA LEU A 44 13.37 -13.46 17.95
C LEU A 44 14.37 -12.95 16.92
N ASP A 45 15.22 -13.86 16.44
CA ASP A 45 16.06 -13.57 15.28
C ASP A 45 15.17 -13.47 14.04
N ALA A 46 15.14 -12.28 13.43
CA ALA A 46 14.26 -11.97 12.31
C ALA A 46 14.42 -12.90 11.09
N HIS A 47 15.56 -13.59 11.00
CA HIS A 47 15.90 -14.51 9.90
C HIS A 47 15.49 -15.96 10.16
N THR A 48 14.98 -16.27 11.36
CA THR A 48 14.68 -17.64 11.78
C THR A 48 13.17 -17.87 11.97
N TYR A 49 12.37 -16.81 11.99
CA TYR A 49 10.94 -16.88 12.25
C TYR A 49 10.13 -16.11 11.20
N HIS A 50 8.95 -16.63 10.89
CA HIS A 50 8.04 -16.00 9.95
C HIS A 50 7.48 -14.70 10.54
N PRO A 51 7.59 -13.55 9.85
CA PRO A 51 7.33 -12.23 10.43
C PRO A 51 5.85 -11.99 10.79
N VAL A 52 4.93 -12.77 10.21
CA VAL A 52 3.49 -12.64 10.45
C VAL A 52 2.97 -13.65 11.47
N THR A 53 3.53 -14.85 11.49
CA THR A 53 3.00 -15.98 12.29
C THR A 53 3.88 -16.32 13.48
N CYS A 54 5.09 -15.74 13.57
CA CYS A 54 6.09 -16.03 14.59
C CYS A 54 6.45 -17.53 14.71
N GLN A 55 6.13 -18.33 13.69
CA GLN A 55 6.52 -19.73 13.62
C GLN A 55 7.97 -19.85 13.11
N PRO A 56 8.73 -20.86 13.54
CA PRO A 56 10.04 -21.14 12.97
C PRO A 56 9.95 -21.28 11.45
N LEU A 57 10.86 -20.65 10.73
CA LEU A 57 11.00 -20.85 9.29
C LEU A 57 11.51 -22.26 9.03
N GLU A 58 10.61 -23.17 8.66
CA GLU A 58 10.99 -24.52 8.24
C GLU A 58 11.63 -24.48 6.86
N PHE A 59 12.82 -25.06 6.76
CA PHE A 59 13.64 -25.05 5.54
C PHE A 59 12.93 -25.76 4.36
N GLU A 60 11.98 -26.65 4.64
CA GLU A 60 11.23 -27.41 3.64
C GLU A 60 10.35 -26.52 2.75
N ASN A 61 9.86 -25.39 3.27
CA ASN A 61 8.96 -24.49 2.54
C ASN A 61 9.68 -23.68 1.45
N PHE A 62 10.99 -23.48 1.58
CA PHE A 62 11.80 -22.67 0.65
C PHE A 62 13.00 -23.44 0.11
N GLY A 63 13.15 -24.70 0.49
CA GLY A 63 14.35 -25.50 0.22
C GLY A 63 14.55 -25.75 -1.27
N THR A 64 13.46 -26.01 -2.00
CA THR A 64 13.47 -26.21 -3.46
C THR A 64 13.90 -24.94 -4.20
N GLU A 65 13.38 -23.78 -3.79
CA GLU A 65 13.72 -22.48 -4.37
C GLU A 65 15.15 -22.08 -4.04
N LEU A 66 15.61 -22.35 -2.82
CA LEU A 66 17.01 -22.15 -2.42
C LEU A 66 17.98 -23.06 -3.18
N GLU A 67 17.61 -24.32 -3.41
CA GLU A 67 18.41 -25.23 -4.23
C GLU A 67 18.48 -24.77 -5.68
N GLN A 68 17.36 -24.33 -6.26
CA GLN A 68 17.34 -23.75 -7.60
C GLN A 68 18.24 -22.50 -7.69
N LEU A 69 18.15 -21.59 -6.71
CA LEU A 69 19.00 -20.40 -6.66
C LEU A 69 20.48 -20.75 -6.51
N ARG A 70 20.82 -21.80 -5.76
CA ARG A 70 22.20 -22.29 -5.65
C ARG A 70 22.70 -22.92 -6.95
N LEU A 71 21.83 -23.54 -7.74
CA LEU A 71 22.18 -24.05 -9.08
C LEU A 71 22.38 -22.90 -10.08
N GLU A 72 21.53 -21.88 -10.03
CA GLU A 72 21.59 -20.72 -10.93
C GLU A 72 22.75 -19.77 -10.59
N LEU A 73 23.01 -19.55 -9.29
CA LEU A 73 24.02 -18.64 -8.76
C LEU A 73 24.97 -19.38 -7.81
N PRO A 74 25.84 -20.26 -8.34
CA PRO A 74 26.66 -21.15 -7.53
C PRO A 74 27.78 -20.45 -6.77
N THR A 75 28.15 -19.22 -7.17
CA THR A 75 29.18 -18.43 -6.49
C THR A 75 28.61 -17.14 -5.93
N PRO A 76 29.14 -16.66 -4.79
CA PRO A 76 28.69 -15.39 -4.20
C PRO A 76 28.91 -14.20 -5.15
N GLU A 77 29.97 -14.23 -5.96
CA GLU A 77 30.23 -13.21 -6.97
C GLU A 77 29.21 -13.24 -8.12
N ALA A 78 28.75 -14.42 -8.54
CA ALA A 78 27.67 -14.54 -9.52
C ALA A 78 26.36 -13.97 -8.95
N ALA A 79 26.02 -14.29 -7.70
CA ALA A 79 24.84 -13.75 -7.04
C ALA A 79 24.87 -12.22 -6.93
N LEU A 80 26.03 -11.66 -6.57
CA LEU A 80 26.22 -10.22 -6.47
C LEU A 80 26.09 -9.53 -7.85
N ARG A 81 26.64 -10.12 -8.91
CA ARG A 81 26.50 -9.58 -10.27
C ARG A 81 25.05 -9.65 -10.76
N ALA A 82 24.34 -10.76 -10.52
CA ALA A 82 22.93 -10.89 -10.87
C ALA A 82 22.08 -9.83 -10.16
N GLN A 83 22.33 -9.60 -8.87
CA GLN A 83 21.67 -8.54 -8.10
C GLN A 83 21.95 -7.15 -8.69
N GLN A 84 23.21 -6.86 -9.06
CA GLN A 84 23.57 -5.59 -9.67
C GLN A 84 22.88 -5.37 -11.02
N GLN A 85 22.78 -6.41 -11.85
CA GLN A 85 22.07 -6.34 -13.14
C GLN A 85 20.57 -6.08 -12.93
N ALA A 86 19.93 -6.85 -12.05
CA ALA A 86 18.52 -6.65 -11.71
C ALA A 86 18.26 -5.23 -11.16
N ALA A 87 19.18 -4.71 -10.34
CA ALA A 87 19.09 -3.33 -9.83
C ALA A 87 19.26 -2.28 -10.94
N GLN A 88 20.11 -2.52 -11.93
CA GLN A 88 20.26 -1.63 -13.09
C GLN A 88 19.01 -1.64 -13.96
N GLU A 89 18.46 -2.81 -14.26
CA GLU A 89 17.21 -2.96 -15.03
C GLU A 89 16.01 -2.31 -14.33
N ALA A 90 15.90 -2.47 -13.02
CA ALA A 90 14.87 -1.78 -12.25
C ALA A 90 15.00 -0.25 -12.35
N ARG A 91 16.24 0.27 -12.29
CA ARG A 91 16.49 1.72 -12.43
C ARG A 91 16.14 2.23 -13.81
N THR A 92 16.49 1.52 -14.88
CA THR A 92 16.15 1.94 -16.25
C THR A 92 14.64 1.95 -16.45
N LEU A 93 13.93 0.93 -15.96
CA LEU A 93 12.47 0.86 -16.01
C LEU A 93 11.81 2.05 -15.28
N ILE A 94 12.29 2.39 -14.08
CA ILE A 94 11.80 3.54 -13.31
C ILE A 94 12.02 4.84 -14.10
N GLN A 95 13.22 5.06 -14.65
CA GLN A 95 13.52 6.26 -15.44
C GLN A 95 12.66 6.39 -16.69
N GLU A 96 12.40 5.28 -17.39
CA GLU A 96 11.52 5.28 -18.55
C GLU A 96 10.06 5.59 -18.17
N ALA A 97 9.58 5.03 -17.07
CA ALA A 97 8.25 5.30 -16.55
C ALA A 97 8.09 6.77 -16.14
N GLU A 98 9.09 7.34 -15.46
CA GLU A 98 9.12 8.76 -15.10
C GLU A 98 9.10 9.67 -16.32
N LYS A 99 9.93 9.37 -17.34
CA LYS A 99 9.95 10.13 -18.59
C LYS A 99 8.60 10.08 -19.31
N LYS A 100 7.96 8.91 -19.37
CA LYS A 100 6.60 8.77 -19.94
C LYS A 100 5.58 9.59 -19.14
N ARG A 101 5.64 9.56 -17.81
CA ARG A 101 4.77 10.34 -16.94
C ARG A 101 4.93 11.84 -17.20
N GLU A 102 6.17 12.32 -17.31
CA GLU A 102 6.45 13.73 -17.59
C GLU A 102 5.91 14.16 -18.97
N GLN A 103 6.08 13.32 -20.00
CA GLN A 103 5.56 13.60 -21.33
C GLN A 103 4.02 13.67 -21.35
N VAL A 104 3.36 12.73 -20.67
CA VAL A 104 1.90 12.73 -20.54
C VAL A 104 1.42 13.96 -19.79
N GLN A 105 2.09 14.33 -18.69
CA GLN A 105 1.73 15.53 -17.93
C GLN A 105 1.85 16.80 -18.80
N LYS A 106 2.94 16.95 -19.55
CA LYS A 106 3.11 18.08 -20.48
C LYS A 106 2.01 18.13 -21.55
N ALA A 107 1.59 16.98 -22.07
CA ALA A 107 0.51 16.90 -23.05
C ALA A 107 -0.84 17.30 -22.44
N ILE A 108 -1.11 16.87 -21.20
CA ILE A 108 -2.31 17.27 -20.45
C ILE A 108 -2.31 18.78 -20.21
N ASP A 109 -1.21 19.33 -19.69
CA ASP A 109 -1.10 20.77 -19.41
C ASP A 109 -1.29 21.61 -20.67
N LYS A 110 -0.76 21.15 -21.81
CA LYS A 110 -0.98 21.78 -23.12
C LYS A 110 -2.47 21.75 -23.50
N LYS A 111 -3.13 20.60 -23.35
CA LYS A 111 -4.57 20.46 -23.67
C LYS A 111 -5.46 21.28 -22.75
N ILE A 112 -5.11 21.41 -21.47
CA ILE A 112 -5.81 22.30 -20.54
C ILE A 112 -5.72 23.74 -21.01
N LYS A 113 -4.54 24.22 -21.38
CA LYS A 113 -4.34 25.59 -21.90
C LYS A 113 -5.13 25.82 -23.18
N GLU A 114 -5.10 24.88 -24.13
CA GLU A 114 -5.90 24.95 -25.36
C GLU A 114 -7.40 25.08 -25.04
N ARG A 115 -7.93 24.18 -24.20
CA ARG A 115 -9.33 24.22 -23.75
C ARG A 115 -9.69 25.55 -23.08
N ASP A 116 -8.85 26.08 -22.20
CA ASP A 116 -9.12 27.35 -21.52
C ASP A 116 -9.21 28.52 -22.48
N THR A 117 -8.33 28.56 -23.48
CA THR A 117 -8.38 29.59 -24.52
C THR A 117 -9.63 29.48 -25.38
N GLU A 118 -10.00 28.26 -25.78
CA GLU A 118 -11.22 28.01 -26.56
C GLU A 118 -12.48 28.40 -25.77
N MET A 119 -12.56 28.02 -24.49
CA MET A 119 -13.67 28.39 -23.61
C MET A 119 -13.80 29.91 -23.46
N LYS A 120 -12.68 30.61 -23.32
CA LYS A 120 -12.68 32.09 -23.23
C LYS A 120 -13.17 32.73 -24.52
N VAL A 121 -12.80 32.19 -25.68
CA VAL A 121 -13.28 32.69 -26.99
C VAL A 121 -14.77 32.42 -27.15
N LEU A 122 -15.24 31.23 -26.80
CA LEU A 122 -16.65 30.86 -26.87
C LEU A 122 -17.52 31.73 -25.95
N SER A 123 -17.08 31.99 -24.71
CA SER A 123 -17.78 32.87 -23.77
C SER A 123 -17.96 34.28 -24.36
N LYS A 124 -16.89 34.87 -24.89
CA LYS A 124 -16.96 36.19 -25.53
C LYS A 124 -17.92 36.22 -26.71
N TYR A 125 -17.91 35.17 -27.55
CA TYR A 125 -18.83 35.09 -28.68
C TYR A 125 -20.29 35.01 -28.23
N GLN A 126 -20.58 34.23 -27.18
CA GLN A 126 -21.92 34.14 -26.59
C GLN A 126 -22.37 35.46 -25.97
N GLU A 127 -21.49 36.17 -25.26
CA GLU A 127 -21.77 37.49 -24.68
C GLU A 127 -22.14 38.52 -25.76
N VAL A 128 -21.38 38.59 -26.86
CA VAL A 128 -21.68 39.48 -27.99
C VAL A 128 -23.00 39.09 -28.65
N LYS A 129 -23.21 37.80 -28.93
CA LYS A 129 -24.45 37.29 -29.51
C LYS A 129 -25.68 37.57 -28.65
N ALA A 130 -25.57 37.44 -27.33
CA ALA A 130 -26.66 37.73 -26.41
C ALA A 130 -26.97 39.23 -26.34
N SER A 131 -25.96 40.09 -26.53
CA SER A 131 -26.11 41.55 -26.55
C SER A 131 -26.72 42.08 -27.85
N ASP A 132 -26.56 41.35 -28.96
CA ASP A 132 -27.10 41.69 -30.29
C ASP A 132 -28.58 41.28 -30.50
N ILE A 133 -29.25 40.69 -29.50
CA ILE A 133 -30.69 40.40 -29.56
C ILE A 133 -31.45 41.65 -29.06
N PRO A 134 -32.15 42.40 -29.92
CA PRO A 134 -32.98 43.51 -29.47
C PRO A 134 -34.13 42.99 -28.59
N ALA A 135 -34.38 43.70 -27.48
CA ALA A 135 -35.44 43.40 -26.51
C ALA A 135 -36.86 43.51 -27.11
#